data_AF-A0A2S8FHV8-F1
#
_entry.id   AF-A0A2S8FHV8-F1
#
_cell.length_a   1.000
_cell.length_b   1.000
_cell.length_c   1.000
_cell.angle_alpha   90.00
_cell.angle_beta   90.00
_cell.angle_gamma   90.00
#
_symmetry.space_group_name_H-M   'P 1'
#
loop_
_entity.id
_entity.type
_entity.pdbx_description
1 polymer ?
#
loop_
_entity_poly.entity_id
_entity_poly.type
_entity_poly.pdbx_seq_one_letter_code
_entity_poly.pdbx_strand_id
1 'polypeptide(L)'
;MEPSQIIQDLASSDLGQRLSAVETCAKHPELARTATIPLCRLVSDPDEQVAEWATAALEEMGPPASEELDALVSMFSSAEATAYWAVTLVGRLKPSDAATVALLAELIEASGTPDEVRNRAIWAIDQTGATTPDVRQALTQAAHSEQPRTARLAAKALAKFS
;
A
#
# COMPACT_ATOMS: atom_id res chain seq x y z
N MET A 1 19.79 -15.09 7.25
CA MET A 1 18.75 -15.31 8.27
C MET A 1 17.61 -16.04 7.58
N GLU A 2 17.02 -17.06 8.21
CA GLU A 2 15.89 -17.78 7.60
C GLU A 2 14.61 -16.90 7.60
N PRO A 3 13.69 -17.06 6.64
CA PRO A 3 12.47 -16.24 6.55
C PRO A 3 11.57 -16.30 7.81
N SER A 4 11.53 -17.43 8.52
CA SER A 4 10.78 -17.51 9.77
C SER A 4 11.38 -16.66 10.88
N GLN A 5 12.72 -16.57 10.95
CA GLN A 5 13.42 -15.76 11.93
C GLN A 5 13.28 -14.27 11.62
N ILE A 6 13.35 -13.86 10.34
CA ILE A 6 13.19 -12.44 9.97
C ILE A 6 11.82 -11.93 10.41
N ILE A 7 10.75 -12.71 10.18
CA ILE A 7 9.39 -12.33 10.59
C ILE A 7 9.27 -12.19 12.11
N GLN A 8 9.93 -13.07 12.87
CA GLN A 8 9.96 -12.99 14.34
C GLN A 8 10.72 -11.75 14.81
N ASP A 9 11.88 -11.47 14.23
CA ASP A 9 12.74 -10.34 14.63
C ASP A 9 12.08 -9.00 14.28
N LEU A 10 11.38 -8.91 13.14
CA LEU A 10 10.57 -7.75 12.75
C LEU A 10 9.44 -7.47 13.74
N ALA A 11 8.88 -8.51 14.38
CA ALA A 11 7.82 -8.39 15.39
C ALA A 11 8.36 -8.23 16.83
N SER A 12 9.68 -8.19 17.01
CA SER A 12 10.29 -8.15 18.34
C SER A 12 10.05 -6.82 19.05
N SER A 13 9.90 -6.87 20.37
CA SER A 13 9.93 -5.65 21.20
C SER A 13 11.33 -5.03 21.27
N ASP A 14 12.38 -5.81 20.99
CA ASP A 14 13.76 -5.35 21.00
C ASP A 14 14.08 -4.51 19.74
N LEU A 15 14.54 -3.27 19.95
CA LEU A 15 14.86 -2.35 18.87
C LEU A 15 16.00 -2.87 18.00
N GLY A 16 17.04 -3.45 18.59
CA GLY A 16 18.20 -3.95 17.85
C GLY A 16 17.83 -5.10 16.91
N GLN A 17 16.95 -6.00 17.36
CA GLN A 17 16.41 -7.08 16.54
C GLN A 17 15.55 -6.53 15.40
N ARG A 18 14.60 -5.62 15.67
CA ARG A 18 13.78 -5.01 14.62
C ARG A 18 14.65 -4.31 13.58
N LEU A 19 15.58 -3.47 14.02
CA LEU A 19 16.47 -2.68 13.16
C LEU A 19 17.33 -3.58 12.26
N SER A 20 18.00 -4.58 12.85
CA SER A 20 18.79 -5.56 12.10
C SER A 20 17.95 -6.31 11.06
N ALA A 21 16.70 -6.64 11.41
CA ALA A 21 15.80 -7.35 10.53
C ALA A 21 15.32 -6.48 9.36
N VAL A 22 14.88 -5.23 9.60
CA VAL A 22 14.46 -4.33 8.51
C VAL A 22 15.63 -3.96 7.60
N GLU A 23 16.84 -3.75 8.14
CA GLU A 23 18.03 -3.48 7.35
C GLU A 23 18.39 -4.68 6.47
N THR A 24 18.28 -5.90 7.01
CA THR A 24 18.47 -7.13 6.24
C THR A 24 17.44 -7.24 5.11
N CYS A 25 16.15 -6.99 5.40
CA CYS A 25 15.11 -6.97 4.37
C CYS A 25 15.40 -5.93 3.27
N ALA A 26 15.86 -4.73 3.63
CA ALA A 26 16.18 -3.69 2.66
C ALA A 26 17.33 -4.06 1.72
N LYS A 27 18.32 -4.83 2.22
CA LYS A 27 19.45 -5.34 1.42
C LYS A 27 19.11 -6.58 0.60
N HIS A 28 18.02 -7.26 0.95
CA HIS A 28 17.62 -8.56 0.39
C HIS A 28 16.13 -8.53 -0.01
N PRO A 29 15.80 -8.00 -1.21
CA PRO A 29 14.42 -7.87 -1.69
C PRO A 29 13.61 -9.16 -1.65
N GLU A 30 14.25 -10.32 -1.85
CA GLU A 30 13.63 -11.63 -1.74
C GLU A 30 13.16 -11.97 -0.33
N LEU A 31 13.90 -11.55 0.70
CA LEU A 31 13.48 -11.70 2.09
C LEU A 31 12.39 -10.69 2.44
N ALA A 32 12.50 -9.45 1.96
CA ALA A 32 11.46 -8.45 2.15
C ALA A 32 10.11 -8.92 1.61
N ARG A 33 10.08 -9.56 0.43
CA ARG A 33 8.85 -10.13 -0.15
C ARG A 33 8.23 -11.25 0.70
N THR A 34 9.01 -11.95 1.53
CA THR A 34 8.46 -12.95 2.48
C THR A 34 7.92 -12.33 3.76
N ALA A 35 8.22 -11.05 4.00
CA ALA A 35 7.89 -10.31 5.21
C ALA A 35 7.08 -9.03 4.92
N THR A 36 6.30 -9.03 3.84
CA THR A 36 5.55 -7.86 3.37
C THR A 36 4.66 -7.27 4.47
N ILE A 37 3.83 -8.11 5.10
CA ILE A 37 2.86 -7.65 6.10
C ILE A 37 3.55 -7.06 7.34
N PRO A 38 4.55 -7.72 7.96
CA PRO A 38 5.37 -7.09 9.00
C PRO A 38 6.00 -5.76 8.58
N LEU A 39 6.62 -5.68 7.40
CA LEU A 39 7.27 -4.46 6.92
C LEU A 39 6.27 -3.31 6.75
N CYS A 40 5.08 -3.58 6.19
CA CYS A 40 4.00 -2.60 6.09
C CYS A 40 3.58 -2.02 7.44
N ARG A 41 3.68 -2.76 8.54
CA ARG A 41 3.38 -2.24 9.89
C ARG A 41 4.54 -1.40 10.43
N LEU A 42 5.77 -1.80 10.14
CA LEU A 42 6.98 -1.13 10.64
C LEU A 42 7.29 0.22 9.99
N VAL A 43 6.66 0.56 8.86
CA VAL A 43 6.72 1.93 8.32
C VAL A 43 6.10 2.97 9.26
N SER A 44 5.37 2.53 10.29
CA SER A 44 4.82 3.35 11.37
C SER A 44 5.49 3.07 12.72
N ASP A 45 6.68 2.44 12.72
CA ASP A 45 7.46 2.22 13.95
C ASP A 45 7.82 3.59 14.57
N PRO A 46 7.78 3.73 15.92
CA PRO A 46 8.20 4.94 16.59
C PRO A 46 9.70 5.25 16.43
N ASP A 47 10.52 4.24 16.12
CA ASP A 47 11.92 4.44 15.76
C ASP A 47 12.04 4.81 14.28
N GLU A 48 12.54 6.02 14.02
CA GLU A 48 12.66 6.58 12.68
C GLU A 48 13.52 5.70 11.76
N GLN A 49 14.59 5.11 12.28
CA GLN A 49 15.49 4.28 11.49
C GLN A 49 14.81 2.97 11.09
N VAL A 50 14.01 2.37 11.99
CA VAL A 50 13.20 1.19 11.66
C VAL A 50 12.19 1.52 10.55
N ALA A 51 11.49 2.65 10.67
CA ALA A 51 10.50 3.07 9.68
C ALA A 51 11.10 3.38 8.29
N GLU A 52 12.27 4.02 8.26
CA GLU A 52 13.02 4.30 7.03
C GLU A 52 13.45 3.01 6.33
N TRP A 53 14.06 2.07 7.07
CA TRP A 53 14.48 0.79 6.49
C TRP A 53 13.31 -0.07 6.04
N ALA A 54 12.20 -0.07 6.79
CA ALA A 54 10.98 -0.75 6.37
C ALA A 54 10.45 -0.17 5.05
N THR A 55 10.43 1.16 4.92
CA THR A 55 10.05 1.85 3.68
C THR A 55 10.96 1.46 2.52
N ALA A 56 12.29 1.50 2.72
CA ALA A 56 13.26 1.12 1.69
C ALA A 56 13.09 -0.35 1.24
N ALA A 57 12.85 -1.27 2.18
CA ALA A 57 12.58 -2.66 1.85
C ALA A 57 11.32 -2.84 1.01
N LEU A 58 10.24 -2.11 1.32
CA LEU A 58 9.00 -2.14 0.54
C LEU A 58 9.15 -1.50 -0.84
N GLU A 59 10.04 -0.51 -1.00
CA GLU A 59 10.37 0.08 -2.30
C GLU A 59 11.00 -0.95 -3.25
N GLU A 60 11.99 -1.70 -2.74
CA GLU A 60 12.84 -2.60 -3.53
C GLU A 60 12.28 -4.02 -3.73
N MET A 61 11.38 -4.50 -2.85
CA MET A 61 10.89 -5.90 -2.90
C MET A 61 10.09 -6.30 -4.15
N GLY A 62 9.66 -5.33 -4.95
CA GLY A 62 8.79 -5.56 -6.10
C GLY A 62 7.32 -5.83 -5.71
N PRO A 63 6.56 -6.61 -6.52
CA PRO A 63 5.20 -7.00 -6.17
C PRO A 63 5.19 -8.06 -5.05
N PRO A 64 4.24 -8.00 -4.11
CA PRO A 64 4.09 -9.01 -3.06
C PRO A 64 3.52 -10.33 -3.61
N ALA A 65 3.39 -11.33 -2.74
CA ALA A 65 2.74 -12.59 -3.12
C ALA A 65 1.21 -12.40 -3.22
N SER A 66 0.56 -13.06 -4.18
CA SER A 66 -0.90 -12.93 -4.40
C SER A 66 -1.73 -13.38 -3.19
N GLU A 67 -1.21 -14.32 -2.40
CA GLU A 67 -1.82 -14.86 -1.19
C GLU A 67 -1.89 -13.80 -0.07
N GLU A 68 -1.14 -12.70 -0.16
CA GLU A 68 -1.16 -11.62 0.81
C GLU A 68 -2.25 -10.57 0.54
N LEU A 69 -3.01 -10.70 -0.55
CA LEU A 69 -4.01 -9.71 -0.96
C LEU A 69 -4.99 -9.37 0.16
N ASP A 70 -5.63 -10.37 0.77
CA ASP A 70 -6.62 -10.17 1.83
C ASP A 70 -6.01 -9.49 3.06
N ALA A 71 -4.77 -9.86 3.40
CA ALA A 71 -4.05 -9.25 4.52
C ALA A 71 -3.72 -7.78 4.24
N LEU A 72 -3.28 -7.45 3.01
CA LEU A 72 -3.03 -6.06 2.60
C LEU A 72 -4.31 -5.23 2.58
N VAL A 73 -5.41 -5.78 2.06
CA VAL A 73 -6.72 -5.10 2.05
C VAL A 73 -7.19 -4.79 3.47
N SER A 74 -6.97 -5.70 4.43
CA SER A 74 -7.31 -5.45 5.84
C SER A 74 -6.56 -4.27 6.47
N MET A 75 -5.43 -3.86 5.88
CA MET A 75 -4.60 -2.77 6.39
C MET A 75 -5.00 -1.39 5.84
N PHE A 76 -6.01 -1.31 4.97
CA PHE A 76 -6.49 -0.04 4.41
C PHE A 76 -7.04 0.93 5.47
N SER A 77 -7.50 0.40 6.61
CA SER A 77 -8.00 1.17 7.76
C SER A 77 -6.96 1.39 8.86
N SER A 78 -5.69 1.05 8.60
CA SER A 78 -4.58 1.26 9.55
C SER A 78 -4.10 2.71 9.57
N ALA A 79 -3.05 3.00 10.35
CA ALA A 79 -2.38 4.30 10.33
C ALA A 79 -1.98 4.71 8.91
N GLU A 80 -1.94 6.02 8.64
CA GLU A 80 -1.79 6.58 7.29
C GLU A 80 -0.64 5.95 6.49
N ALA A 81 0.57 5.87 7.06
CA ALA A 81 1.73 5.31 6.38
C ALA A 81 1.55 3.80 6.07
N THR A 82 0.97 3.06 7.01
CA THR A 82 0.65 1.63 6.83
C THR A 82 -0.39 1.42 5.72
N ALA A 83 -1.49 2.19 5.75
CA ALA A 83 -2.54 2.13 4.75
C ALA A 83 -2.02 2.53 3.35
N TYR A 84 -1.21 3.58 3.28
CA TYR A 84 -0.56 4.02 2.05
C TYR A 84 0.28 2.90 1.40
N TRP A 85 1.10 2.21 2.19
CA TRP A 85 1.91 1.10 1.70
C TRP A 85 1.07 -0.11 1.30
N ALA A 86 0.05 -0.45 2.10
CA ALA A 86 -0.87 -1.53 1.76
C ALA A 86 -1.55 -1.28 0.41
N VAL A 87 -2.10 -0.08 0.18
CA VAL A 87 -2.74 0.29 -1.10
C VAL A 87 -1.72 0.30 -2.24
N THR A 88 -0.48 0.74 -1.99
CA THR A 88 0.61 0.70 -2.97
C THR A 88 0.88 -0.73 -3.44
N LEU A 89 1.00 -1.66 -2.50
CA LEU A 89 1.30 -3.05 -2.79
C LEU A 89 0.14 -3.78 -3.47
N VAL A 90 -1.10 -3.49 -3.08
CA VAL A 90 -2.29 -3.96 -3.81
C VAL A 90 -2.27 -3.44 -5.26
N GLY A 91 -1.93 -2.17 -5.49
CA GLY A 91 -1.77 -1.64 -6.85
C GLY A 91 -0.67 -2.34 -7.67
N ARG A 92 0.41 -2.80 -7.01
CA ARG A 92 1.46 -3.59 -7.67
C ARG A 92 1.02 -5.02 -8.00
N LEU A 93 0.14 -5.61 -7.19
CA LEU A 93 -0.48 -6.91 -7.48
C LEU A 93 -1.42 -6.85 -8.69
N LYS A 94 -2.03 -5.68 -8.94
CA LYS A 94 -3.03 -5.48 -9.99
C LYS A 94 -4.18 -6.48 -9.89
N PRO A 95 -4.90 -6.52 -8.74
CA PRO A 95 -6.02 -7.43 -8.56
C PRO A 95 -7.05 -7.24 -9.66
N SER A 96 -7.56 -8.35 -10.19
CA SER A 96 -8.63 -8.36 -11.20
C SER A 96 -10.00 -8.64 -10.59
N ASP A 97 -10.08 -8.90 -9.29
CA ASP A 97 -11.35 -9.19 -8.62
C ASP A 97 -12.14 -7.90 -8.35
N ALA A 98 -13.46 -7.99 -8.52
CA ALA A 98 -14.33 -6.83 -8.37
C ALA A 98 -14.41 -6.32 -6.93
N ALA A 99 -14.21 -7.20 -5.94
CA ALA A 99 -14.33 -6.83 -4.52
C ALA A 99 -13.20 -5.88 -4.10
N THR A 100 -11.95 -6.20 -4.45
CA THR A 100 -10.80 -5.35 -4.17
C THR A 100 -10.89 -4.02 -4.92
N VAL A 101 -11.32 -4.04 -6.18
CA VAL A 101 -11.53 -2.81 -6.96
C VAL A 101 -12.59 -1.92 -6.30
N ALA A 102 -13.68 -2.48 -5.79
CA ALA A 102 -14.71 -1.73 -5.07
C ALA A 102 -14.16 -1.10 -3.78
N LEU A 103 -13.34 -1.83 -3.01
CA LEU A 103 -12.70 -1.30 -1.80
C LEU A 103 -11.72 -0.15 -2.10
N LEU A 104 -10.98 -0.24 -3.22
CA LEU A 104 -10.14 0.87 -3.66
C LEU A 104 -10.97 2.11 -4.06
N ALA A 105 -12.12 1.91 -4.69
CA ALA A 105 -13.03 3.01 -5.02
C ALA A 105 -13.64 3.64 -3.75
N GLU A 106 -14.02 2.82 -2.78
CA GLU A 106 -14.52 3.27 -1.48
C GLU A 106 -13.48 4.13 -0.75
N LEU A 107 -12.20 3.74 -0.75
CA LEU A 107 -11.13 4.55 -0.14
C LEU A 107 -11.03 5.96 -0.71
N ILE A 108 -11.32 6.15 -1.99
CA ILE A 108 -11.28 7.45 -2.66
C ILE A 108 -12.41 8.35 -2.17
N GLU A 109 -13.61 7.79 -1.97
CA GLU A 109 -14.80 8.54 -1.55
C GLU A 109 -14.90 8.71 -0.03
N ALA A 110 -14.34 7.79 0.75
CA ALA A 110 -14.50 7.74 2.20
C ALA A 110 -13.98 9.02 2.89
N SER A 111 -14.86 9.59 3.73
CA SER A 111 -14.52 10.73 4.59
C SER A 111 -13.48 10.30 5.62
N GLY A 112 -12.42 11.08 5.78
CA GLY A 112 -11.36 10.80 6.75
C GLY A 112 -10.19 9.97 6.21
N THR A 113 -10.27 9.41 5.00
CA THR A 113 -9.08 8.86 4.33
C THR A 113 -8.05 9.98 4.15
N PRO A 114 -6.75 9.77 4.43
CA PRO A 114 -5.73 10.77 4.13
C PRO A 114 -5.55 11.00 2.61
N ASP A 115 -5.16 12.19 2.20
CA ASP A 115 -5.07 12.53 0.78
C ASP A 115 -4.03 11.70 0.03
N GLU A 116 -2.92 11.34 0.68
CA GLU A 116 -1.91 10.48 0.07
C GLU A 116 -2.41 9.03 -0.10
N VAL A 117 -3.26 8.54 0.81
CA VAL A 117 -3.92 7.23 0.66
C VAL A 117 -4.94 7.28 -0.48
N ARG A 118 -5.72 8.36 -0.61
CA ARG A 118 -6.63 8.57 -1.76
C ARG A 118 -5.87 8.60 -3.08
N ASN A 119 -4.79 9.38 -3.15
CA ASN A 119 -3.93 9.46 -4.34
C ASN A 119 -3.37 8.09 -4.72
N ARG A 120 -3.01 7.28 -3.72
CA ARG A 120 -2.49 5.94 -3.93
C ARG A 120 -3.58 4.98 -4.41
N ALA A 121 -4.81 5.09 -3.90
CA ALA A 121 -5.95 4.31 -4.36
C ALA A 121 -6.30 4.61 -5.83
N ILE A 122 -6.30 5.89 -6.22
CA ILE A 122 -6.47 6.31 -7.63
C ILE A 122 -5.40 5.67 -8.51
N TRP A 123 -4.14 5.70 -8.07
CA TRP A 123 -3.05 5.06 -8.81
C TRP A 123 -3.21 3.54 -8.88
N ALA A 124 -3.62 2.88 -7.79
CA ALA A 124 -3.81 1.43 -7.76
C ALA A 124 -4.92 0.99 -8.74
N ILE A 125 -6.05 1.70 -8.78
CA ILE A 125 -7.11 1.49 -9.77
C ILE A 125 -6.58 1.68 -11.19
N ASP A 126 -5.75 2.69 -11.44
CA ASP A 126 -5.12 2.90 -12.75
C ASP A 126 -4.24 1.72 -13.17
N GLN A 127 -3.64 1.01 -12.20
CA GLN A 127 -2.84 -0.19 -12.46
C GLN A 127 -3.67 -1.43 -12.78
N THR A 128 -4.88 -1.56 -12.21
CA THR A 128 -5.79 -2.67 -12.54
C THR A 128 -6.45 -2.48 -13.90
N GLY A 129 -6.59 -1.23 -14.35
CA GLY A 129 -7.33 -0.90 -15.57
C GLY A 129 -8.84 -1.13 -15.45
N ALA A 130 -9.35 -1.27 -14.22
CA ALA A 130 -10.77 -1.52 -13.99
C ALA A 130 -11.61 -0.28 -14.34
N THR A 131 -12.63 -0.47 -15.18
CA THR A 131 -13.51 0.61 -15.65
C THR A 131 -14.96 0.48 -15.17
N THR A 132 -15.16 -0.04 -13.96
CA THR A 132 -16.50 -0.27 -13.41
C THR A 132 -17.26 1.04 -13.16
N PRO A 133 -18.60 1.02 -13.09
CA PRO A 133 -19.39 2.22 -12.75
C PRO A 133 -18.97 2.86 -11.43
N ASP A 134 -18.73 2.05 -10.40
CA ASP A 134 -18.31 2.51 -9.07
C ASP A 134 -16.97 3.24 -9.13
N VAL A 135 -16.00 2.68 -9.87
CA VAL A 135 -14.71 3.35 -10.08
C VAL A 135 -14.89 4.66 -10.83
N ARG A 136 -15.70 4.68 -11.90
CA ARG A 136 -15.97 5.92 -12.66
C ARG A 136 -16.58 6.99 -11.75
N GLN A 137 -17.52 6.61 -10.89
CA GLN A 137 -18.13 7.53 -9.92
C GLN A 137 -17.08 8.09 -8.95
N ALA A 138 -16.31 7.21 -8.29
CA ALA A 138 -15.30 7.61 -7.32
C ALA A 138 -14.25 8.54 -7.92
N LEU A 139 -13.75 8.23 -9.13
CA LEU A 139 -12.81 9.08 -9.83
C LEU A 139 -13.45 10.42 -10.27
N THR A 140 -14.73 10.43 -10.65
CA THR A 140 -15.44 11.69 -11.01
C THR A 140 -15.55 12.61 -9.81
N GLN A 141 -15.86 12.07 -8.63
CA GLN A 141 -15.89 12.85 -7.40
C GLN A 141 -14.49 13.37 -7.05
N ALA A 142 -13.47 12.50 -7.08
CA ALA A 142 -12.09 12.86 -6.79
C ALA A 142 -11.52 13.91 -7.75
N ALA A 143 -11.97 13.94 -9.01
CA ALA A 143 -11.59 14.96 -10.00
C ALA A 143 -12.05 16.38 -9.62
N HIS A 144 -13.06 16.50 -8.74
CA HIS A 144 -13.54 17.77 -8.19
C HIS A 144 -13.00 18.05 -6.79
N SER A 145 -12.04 17.26 -6.30
CA SER A 145 -11.40 17.50 -5.00
C SER A 145 -10.72 18.87 -4.97
N GLU A 146 -10.81 19.56 -3.83
CA GLU A 146 -10.06 20.80 -3.60
C GLU A 146 -8.54 20.57 -3.59
N GLN A 147 -8.10 19.33 -3.40
CA GLN A 147 -6.69 18.96 -3.44
C GLN A 147 -6.21 18.82 -4.89
N PRO A 148 -5.28 19.69 -5.37
CA PRO A 148 -4.91 19.73 -6.78
C PRO A 148 -4.29 18.43 -7.29
N ARG A 149 -3.53 17.74 -6.43
CA ARG A 149 -2.91 16.46 -6.78
C ARG A 149 -3.95 15.37 -7.01
N THR A 150 -4.91 15.25 -6.10
CA THR A 150 -6.03 14.29 -6.17
C THR A 150 -6.87 14.53 -7.42
N ALA A 151 -7.30 15.78 -7.64
CA ALA A 151 -8.08 16.17 -8.80
C ALA A 151 -7.40 15.80 -10.12
N ARG A 152 -6.10 16.14 -10.24
CA ARG A 152 -5.31 15.86 -11.44
C ARG A 152 -5.13 14.36 -11.69
N LEU A 153 -4.85 13.57 -10.66
CA LEU A 153 -4.68 12.11 -10.80
C LEU A 153 -6.00 11.45 -11.23
N ALA A 154 -7.11 11.84 -10.60
CA ALA A 154 -8.43 11.30 -10.92
C ALA A 154 -8.86 11.65 -12.35
N ALA A 155 -8.69 12.91 -12.78
CA ALA A 155 -8.98 13.32 -14.16
C ALA A 155 -8.14 12.56 -15.19
N LYS A 156 -6.86 12.30 -14.89
CA LYS A 156 -5.98 11.50 -15.75
C LYS A 156 -6.46 10.05 -15.85
N ALA A 157 -6.88 9.45 -14.75
CA ALA A 157 -7.42 8.08 -14.74
C ALA A 157 -8.74 8.01 -15.54
N LEU A 158 -9.66 8.96 -15.34
CA LEU A 158 -10.92 9.05 -16.08
C LEU A 158 -10.75 9.17 -17.60
N ALA A 159 -9.69 9.85 -18.07
CA ALA A 159 -9.43 9.98 -19.50
C ALA A 159 -9.27 8.62 -20.21
N LYS A 160 -8.88 7.56 -19.48
CA LYS A 160 -8.74 6.20 -20.00
C LYS A 160 -10.05 5.42 -20.10
N PHE A 161 -11.16 5.97 -19.61
CA PHE A 161 -12.50 5.36 -19.65
C PHE A 161 -13.25 5.71 -20.95
N SER A 162 -12.55 6.28 -21.94
CA SER A 162 -13.07 6.74 -23.23
C SER A 162 -13.07 5.66 -24.30
#